data_AF-A0A355J3Y0-F1
#
_entry.id   AF-A0A355J3Y0-F1
#
_cell.length_a   1.000
_cell.length_b   1.000
_cell.length_c   1.000
_cell.angle_alpha   90.00
_cell.angle_beta   90.00
_cell.angle_gamma   90.00
#
_symmetry.space_group_name_H-M   'P 1'
#
loop_
_entity.id
_entity.type
_entity.pdbx_description
1 polymer ?
#
loop_
_entity_poly.entity_id
_entity_poly.type
_entity_poly.pdbx_seq_one_letter_code
_entity_poly.pdbx_strand_id
1 'polypeptide(L)' 'MENRLKEIRIKEGLTITELSKKSDVSTRTISRIENSEGKSKVETLNKLLKNLNELTNKSYSFENVFGKLVN' A
#
# COMPACT_ATOMS: atom_id res chain seq x y z
N MET A 1 9.42 9.33 -4.85
CA MET A 1 9.46 8.02 -4.17
C MET A 1 8.86 7.02 -5.13
N GLU A 2 9.52 5.89 -5.36
CA GLU A 2 8.92 4.81 -6.16
C GLU A 2 7.79 4.18 -5.33
N ASN A 3 6.60 4.00 -5.91
CA ASN A 3 5.48 3.36 -5.23
C ASN A 3 4.84 2.32 -6.14
N ARG A 4 4.93 1.05 -5.72
CA ARG A 4 4.45 -0.12 -6.44
C ARG A 4 3.20 -0.74 -5.81
N LEU A 5 2.59 -0.08 -4.82
CA LEU A 5 1.40 -0.58 -4.13
C LEU A 5 0.28 -0.93 -5.12
N LYS A 6 0.02 -0.05 -6.09
CA LYS A 6 -1.03 -0.25 -7.11
C LYS A 6 -0.73 -1.46 -7.99
N GLU A 7 0.50 -1.53 -8.50
CA GLU A 7 0.97 -2.61 -9.37
C GLU A 7 0.82 -3.96 -8.66
N ILE A 8 1.32 -4.07 -7.44
CA ILE A 8 1.27 -5.29 -6.64
C ILE A 8 -0.18 -5.65 -6.31
N ARG A 9 -0.98 -4.69 -5.82
CA ARG A 9 -2.39 -4.92 -5.48
C ARG A 9 -3.16 -5.48 -6.68
N ILE A 10 -3.00 -4.88 -7.87
CA ILE A 10 -3.68 -5.35 -9.09
C ILE A 10 -3.17 -6.73 -9.51
N LYS A 11 -1.85 -6.95 -9.47
CA LYS A 11 -1.24 -8.26 -9.79
C LYS A 11 -1.78 -9.38 -8.91
N GLU A 12 -2.09 -9.08 -7.65
CA GLU A 12 -2.68 -10.02 -6.70
C GLU A 12 -4.22 -10.09 -6.77
N GLY A 13 -4.84 -9.42 -7.74
CA GLY A 13 -6.29 -9.47 -7.94
C GLY A 13 -7.11 -8.67 -6.92
N LEU A 14 -6.48 -7.80 -6.13
CA LEU A 14 -7.14 -7.03 -5.09
C LEU A 14 -7.69 -5.70 -5.63
N THR A 15 -8.87 -5.32 -5.16
CA THR A 15 -9.46 -3.99 -5.35
C THR A 15 -8.97 -3.02 -4.28
N ILE A 16 -9.06 -1.71 -4.57
CA ILE A 16 -8.82 -0.66 -3.56
C ILE A 16 -9.76 -0.83 -2.36
N THR A 17 -11.00 -1.27 -2.59
CA THR A 17 -12.03 -1.43 -1.55
C THR A 17 -11.69 -2.57 -0.59
N GLU A 18 -11.16 -3.69 -1.08
CA GLU A 18 -10.73 -4.80 -0.22
C GLU A 18 -9.57 -4.40 0.69
N LEU A 19 -8.54 -3.75 0.11
CA LEU A 19 -7.43 -3.24 0.91
C LEU A 19 -7.90 -2.17 1.91
N SER A 20 -8.82 -1.31 1.50
CA SER A 20 -9.41 -0.27 2.37
C SER A 20 -10.14 -0.86 3.58
N LYS A 21 -11.06 -1.83 3.35
CA LYS A 21 -11.82 -2.48 4.42
C LYS A 21 -10.91 -3.17 5.43
N LYS A 22 -9.90 -3.89 4.93
CA LYS A 22 -8.99 -4.68 5.77
C LYS A 22 -7.99 -3.81 6.54
N SER A 23 -7.48 -2.75 5.90
CA SER A 23 -6.51 -1.84 6.52
C SER A 23 -7.14 -0.71 7.32
N ASP A 24 -8.45 -0.50 7.25
CA ASP A 24 -9.11 0.66 7.86
C ASP A 24 -8.39 1.97 7.44
N VAL A 25 -8.16 2.09 6.13
CA VAL A 25 -7.63 3.27 5.45
C VAL A 25 -8.60 3.59 4.32
N SER A 26 -9.04 4.84 4.19
CA SER A 26 -10.02 5.20 3.17
C SER A 26 -9.52 4.91 1.75
N THR A 27 -10.43 4.51 0.85
CA THR A 27 -10.14 4.30 -0.58
C THR A 27 -9.50 5.54 -1.22
N ARG A 28 -9.91 6.75 -0.80
CA ARG A 28 -9.31 8.02 -1.21
C ARG A 28 -7.85 8.15 -0.78
N THR A 29 -7.53 7.80 0.46
CA THR A 29 -6.15 7.83 0.97
C THR A 29 -5.29 6.83 0.22
N ILE A 30 -5.79 5.61 -0.01
CA ILE A 30 -5.06 4.59 -0.78
C ILE A 30 -4.82 5.05 -2.21
N SER A 31 -5.83 5.58 -2.90
CA SER A 31 -5.69 6.13 -4.26
C SER A 31 -4.62 7.22 -4.33
N ARG A 32 -4.63 8.15 -3.38
CA ARG A 32 -3.59 9.18 -3.29
C ARG A 32 -2.20 8.59 -3.08
N ILE A 33 -2.07 7.61 -2.18
CA ILE A 33 -0.80 6.89 -1.97
C ILE A 33 -0.34 6.25 -3.28
N GLU A 34 -1.20 5.49 -3.94
CA GLU A 34 -0.91 4.80 -5.21
C GLU A 34 -0.47 5.75 -6.33
N ASN A 35 -0.99 6.98 -6.35
CA ASN A 35 -0.61 8.01 -7.32
C ASN A 35 0.51 8.95 -6.78
N SER A 36 1.10 8.63 -5.63
CA SER A 36 2.14 9.45 -4.96
C SER A 36 1.71 10.90 -4.67
N GLU A 37 0.43 11.11 -4.36
CA GLU A 37 -0.20 12.41 -4.16
C GLU A 37 -0.23 12.83 -2.68
N GLY A 38 0.70 13.71 -2.32
CA GLY A 38 0.82 14.29 -0.97
C GLY A 38 1.66 13.44 -0.03
N LYS A 39 1.80 13.91 1.22
CA LYS A 39 2.59 13.21 2.24
C LYS A 39 1.74 12.15 2.95
N SER A 40 2.23 10.93 2.97
CA SER A 40 1.65 9.84 3.76
C SER A 40 2.54 9.55 4.96
N LYS A 41 1.91 9.28 6.11
CA LYS A 41 2.64 8.90 7.31
C LYS A 41 3.17 7.48 7.16
N VAL A 42 4.38 7.22 7.67
CA VAL A 42 5.00 5.88 7.67
C VAL A 42 4.06 4.85 8.32
N GLU A 43 3.34 5.23 9.38
CA GLU A 43 2.33 4.40 10.03
C GLU A 43 1.23 3.91 9.06
N THR A 44 0.71 4.81 8.22
CA THR A 44 -0.31 4.45 7.22
C THR A 44 0.26 3.50 6.18
N LEU A 45 1.49 3.73 5.72
CA LEU A 45 2.17 2.85 4.77
C LEU A 45 2.41 1.45 5.37
N ASN A 46 2.83 1.37 6.63
CA ASN A 46 2.97 0.10 7.35
C ASN A 46 1.64 -0.64 7.52
N LYS A 47 0.55 0.08 7.83
CA LYS A 47 -0.80 -0.50 7.92
C LYS A 47 -1.21 -1.11 6.58
N LEU A 48 -0.94 -0.43 5.46
CA LEU A 48 -1.22 -0.95 4.12
C LEU A 48 -0.35 -2.16 3.77
N LEU A 49 0.95 -2.11 4.03
CA LEU A 49 1.87 -3.22 3.76
C LEU A 49 1.46 -4.50 4.51
N LYS A 50 1.20 -4.38 5.82
CA LYS A 50 0.78 -5.51 6.65
C LYS A 50 -0.48 -6.17 6.09
N ASN A 51 -1.49 -5.37 5.77
CA ASN A 51 -2.77 -5.89 5.29
C ASN A 51 -2.72 -6.40 3.84
N LEU A 52 -1.85 -5.84 3.00
CA LEU A 52 -1.52 -6.40 1.69
C LEU A 52 -0.92 -7.80 1.84
N ASN A 53 0.07 -7.96 2.70
CA ASN A 53 0.70 -9.25 2.98
C ASN A 53 -0.30 -10.30 3.49
N GLU A 54 -1.17 -9.91 4.44
CA GLU A 54 -2.24 -10.78 4.96
C GLU A 54 -3.23 -11.20 3.87
N LEU A 55 -3.69 -10.29 3.01
CA LEU A 55 -4.66 -10.59 1.95
C LEU A 55 -4.09 -11.48 0.85
N THR A 56 -2.78 -11.36 0.60
CA THR A 56 -2.10 -12.05 -0.51
C THR A 56 -1.39 -13.32 -0.06
N ASN A 57 -1.35 -13.59 1.26
CA ASN A 57 -0.55 -14.66 1.87
C ASN A 57 0.92 -14.64 1.40
N LYS A 58 1.49 -13.42 1.25
CA LYS A 58 2.87 -13.16 0.81
C LYS A 58 3.57 -12.20 1.78
N SER A 59 4.89 -12.11 1.67
CA SER A 59 5.72 -11.18 2.46
C SER A 59 6.43 -10.17 1.56
N TYR A 60 5.71 -9.15 1.12
CA TYR A 60 6.32 -7.96 0.53
C TYR A 60 7.06 -7.16 1.60
N SER A 61 8.25 -6.64 1.28
CA SER A 61 8.98 -5.72 2.15
C SER A 61 8.56 -4.27 1.90
N PHE A 62 8.83 -3.38 2.85
CA PHE A 62 8.53 -1.96 2.71
C PHE A 62 9.24 -1.35 1.49
N GLU A 63 10.52 -1.68 1.30
CA GLU A 63 11.32 -1.19 0.19
C GLU A 63 10.82 -1.72 -1.15
N ASN A 64 10.28 -2.93 -1.19
CA ASN A 64 9.69 -3.50 -2.40
C ASN A 64 8.45 -2.71 -2.86
N VAL A 65 7.62 -2.25 -1.90
CA VAL A 65 6.35 -1.58 -2.18
C VAL A 65 6.49 -0.07 -2.29
N PHE A 66 7.26 0.57 -1.40
CA PHE A 66 7.34 2.03 -1.26
C PHE A 66 8.75 2.59 -1.54
N GLY A 67 9.71 1.75 -1.93
CA GLY A 67 11.09 2.16 -2.12
C GLY A 67 11.82 2.48 -0.80
N LYS A 68 13.10 2.86 -0.91
CA LYS A 68 13.88 3.26 0.25
C LYS A 68 13.37 4.58 0.81
N LEU A 69 13.26 4.66 2.14
CA LEU A 69 13.16 5.94 2.83
C LEU A 69 14.49 6.67 2.59
N VAL A 70 14.47 7.68 1.73
CA VAL A 70 15.61 8.59 1.58
C VAL A 70 15.50 9.59 2.74
N ASN A 71 16.45 9.53 3.67
CA ASN A 71 16.60 10.49 4.75
C ASN A 71 16.96 11.88 4.20
#